data_AF-A0A1A8FIJ0-F1
#
_entry.id   AF-A0A1A8FIJ0-F1
#
_cell.length_a   1.000
_cell.length_b   1.000
_cell.length_c   1.000
_cell.angle_alpha   90.00
_cell.angle_beta   90.00
_cell.angle_gamma   90.00
#
_symmetry.space_group_name_H-M   'P 1'
#
loop_
_entity.id
_entity.type
_entity.pdbx_description
1 polymer ?
#
loop_
_entity_poly.entity_id
_entity_poly.type
_entity_poly.pdbx_seq_one_letter_code
_entity_poly.pdbx_strand_id
1 'polypeptide(L)'
;GHQAVARTAGNVLIRLADSLVLPLNCSDYAESLEGYLNTAVSLYQEQLQAKKISMEPLKRAVSSFVKAAEHLDRVIHSSDLANETPLKVRKINDQLMLVDRAFLNPLAFPDKYGYRHVIWAASSAGKPTFPGLADAFAKAESSGLSGDWEKVHYHLSVLSQAIDAAASILADVI
;
A
#
# COMPACT_ATOMS: atom_id res chain seq x y z
N GLY A 1 22.97 -23.68 -6.37
CA GLY A 1 21.65 -23.40 -5.76
C GLY A 1 21.80 -22.88 -4.34
N HIS A 2 21.94 -23.78 -3.36
CA HIS A 2 21.94 -23.47 -1.92
C HIS A 2 22.92 -22.37 -1.49
N GLN A 3 24.18 -22.41 -1.95
CA GLN A 3 25.18 -21.38 -1.61
C GLN A 3 24.82 -19.97 -2.13
N ALA A 4 24.27 -19.88 -3.33
CA ALA A 4 23.84 -18.61 -3.89
C ALA A 4 22.65 -18.04 -3.09
N VAL A 5 21.67 -18.89 -2.77
CA VAL A 5 20.52 -18.50 -1.93
C VAL A 5 20.98 -18.04 -0.54
N ALA A 6 21.88 -18.79 0.10
CA ALA A 6 22.41 -18.44 1.42
C ALA A 6 23.15 -17.10 1.41
N ARG A 7 23.97 -16.84 0.37
CA ARG A 7 24.67 -15.55 0.20
C ARG A 7 23.69 -14.41 -0.02
N THR A 8 22.68 -14.58 -0.86
CA THR A 8 21.66 -13.54 -1.10
C THR A 8 20.89 -13.23 0.18
N ALA A 9 20.39 -14.25 0.89
CA ALA A 9 19.66 -14.06 2.14
C ALA A 9 20.54 -13.40 3.22
N GLY A 10 21.80 -13.84 3.35
CA GLY A 10 22.76 -13.26 4.28
C GLY A 10 23.01 -11.77 4.00
N ASN A 11 23.22 -11.39 2.74
CA ASN A 11 23.44 -9.99 2.36
C ASN A 11 22.22 -9.10 2.62
N VAL A 12 21.00 -9.61 2.40
CA VAL A 12 19.76 -8.87 2.73
C VAL A 12 19.68 -8.62 4.24
N LEU A 13 19.94 -9.64 5.06
CA LEU A 13 19.90 -9.52 6.52
C LEU A 13 20.93 -8.53 7.05
N ILE A 14 22.18 -8.59 6.56
CA ILE A 14 23.24 -7.66 6.97
C ILE A 14 22.84 -6.22 6.62
N ARG A 15 22.32 -5.98 5.40
CA ARG A 15 21.87 -4.65 5.01
C ARG A 15 20.70 -4.14 5.87
N LEU A 16 19.75 -4.99 6.23
CA LEU A 16 18.65 -4.60 7.11
C LEU A 16 19.11 -4.32 8.55
N ALA A 17 20.14 -5.02 9.04
CA ALA A 17 20.63 -4.90 10.41
C ALA A 17 21.59 -3.73 10.63
N ASP A 18 22.49 -3.48 9.66
CA ASP A 18 23.66 -2.61 9.87
C ASP A 18 23.58 -1.28 9.10
N SER A 19 22.57 -1.05 8.25
CA SER A 19 22.47 0.21 7.50
C SER A 19 22.00 1.36 8.40
N LEU A 20 22.63 2.54 8.25
CA LEU A 20 22.24 3.77 8.95
C LEU A 20 20.77 4.14 8.68
N VAL A 21 20.34 4.01 7.42
CA VAL A 21 18.95 4.13 6.97
C VAL A 21 18.49 2.78 6.45
N LEU A 22 17.28 2.37 6.81
CA LEU A 22 16.71 1.12 6.33
C LEU A 22 16.67 1.09 4.80
N PRO A 23 17.12 0.00 4.14
CA PRO A 23 17.14 -0.12 2.69
C PRO A 23 15.74 -0.47 2.13
N LEU A 24 14.72 0.28 2.53
CA LEU A 24 13.33 0.15 2.07
C LEU A 24 13.00 1.34 1.16
N ASN A 25 12.43 1.07 0.00
CA ASN A 25 12.09 2.10 -0.98
C ASN A 25 10.58 2.30 -1.06
N CYS A 26 10.09 3.45 -0.56
CA CYS A 26 8.67 3.80 -0.64
C CYS A 26 8.23 4.15 -2.08
N SER A 27 9.16 4.51 -2.97
CA SER A 27 8.87 4.75 -4.38
C SER A 27 8.43 3.47 -5.09
N ASP A 28 9.00 2.31 -4.74
CA ASP A 28 8.58 1.01 -5.29
C ASP A 28 7.12 0.67 -4.89
N TYR A 29 6.72 1.05 -3.66
CA TYR A 29 5.30 0.97 -3.25
C TYR A 29 4.43 1.93 -4.05
N ALA A 30 4.88 3.17 -4.25
CA ALA A 30 4.14 4.18 -5.00
C ALA A 30 3.84 3.69 -6.43
N GLU A 31 4.85 3.18 -7.14
CA GLU A 31 4.69 2.59 -8.47
C GLU A 31 3.70 1.42 -8.48
N SER A 32 3.78 0.54 -7.48
CA SER A 32 2.86 -0.59 -7.33
C SER A 32 1.40 -0.15 -7.11
N LEU A 33 1.19 0.86 -6.26
CA LEU A 33 -0.14 1.43 -5.98
C LEU A 33 -0.73 2.13 -7.20
N GLU A 34 0.08 2.87 -7.96
CA GLU A 34 -0.34 3.49 -9.21
C GLU A 34 -0.71 2.43 -10.26
N GLY A 35 0.10 1.37 -10.41
CA GLY A 35 -0.21 0.25 -11.30
C GLY A 35 -1.53 -0.44 -10.95
N TYR A 36 -1.78 -0.69 -9.66
CA TYR A 36 -3.04 -1.27 -9.18
C TYR A 36 -4.23 -0.32 -9.38
N LEU A 37 -4.04 0.99 -9.13
CA LEU A 37 -5.06 2.01 -9.37
C LEU A 37 -5.43 2.10 -10.84
N ASN A 38 -4.45 2.14 -11.74
CA ASN A 38 -4.67 2.19 -13.18
C ASN A 38 -5.48 0.98 -13.66
N THR A 39 -5.13 -0.20 -13.16
CA THR A 39 -5.88 -1.44 -13.43
C THR A 39 -7.31 -1.36 -12.89
N ALA A 40 -7.51 -0.92 -11.64
CA ALA A 40 -8.85 -0.79 -11.04
C ALA A 40 -9.73 0.22 -11.79
N VAL A 41 -9.16 1.38 -12.15
CA VAL A 41 -9.88 2.43 -12.89
C VAL A 41 -10.31 1.91 -14.25
N SER A 42 -9.39 1.24 -14.97
CA SER A 42 -9.69 0.66 -16.28
C SER A 42 -10.78 -0.42 -16.22
N LEU A 43 -10.83 -1.21 -15.15
CA LEU A 43 -11.77 -2.34 -15.05
C LEU A 43 -13.13 -1.95 -14.46
N TYR A 44 -13.17 -1.02 -13.51
CA TYR A 44 -14.32 -0.87 -12.61
C TYR A 44 -14.99 0.50 -12.68
N GLN A 45 -14.29 1.56 -13.10
CA GLN A 45 -14.77 2.93 -12.89
C GLN A 45 -16.14 3.22 -13.52
N GLU A 46 -16.38 2.78 -14.75
CA GLU A 46 -17.64 3.02 -15.46
C GLU A 46 -18.84 2.38 -14.73
N GLN A 47 -18.73 1.10 -14.37
CA GLN A 47 -19.79 0.40 -13.66
C GLN A 47 -20.00 0.98 -12.25
N LEU A 48 -18.93 1.34 -11.55
CA LEU A 48 -19.02 1.96 -10.22
C LEU A 48 -19.75 3.31 -10.30
N GLN A 49 -19.49 4.12 -11.32
CA GLN A 49 -20.21 5.37 -11.55
C GLN A 49 -21.71 5.13 -11.79
N ALA A 50 -22.08 4.11 -12.57
CA ALA A 50 -23.49 3.73 -12.75
C ALA A 50 -24.16 3.31 -11.43
N LYS A 51 -23.38 2.77 -10.48
CA LYS A 51 -23.81 2.42 -9.12
C LYS A 51 -23.68 3.58 -8.12
N LYS A 52 -23.29 4.79 -8.57
CA LYS A 52 -23.04 5.98 -7.75
C LYS A 52 -21.93 5.78 -6.69
N ILE A 53 -20.97 4.91 -6.97
CA ILE A 53 -19.79 4.66 -6.14
C ILE A 53 -18.59 5.38 -6.76
N SER A 54 -17.96 6.27 -6.01
CA SER A 54 -16.84 7.08 -6.50
C SER A 54 -15.49 6.45 -6.19
N MET A 55 -14.59 6.43 -7.17
CA MET A 55 -13.17 6.05 -6.99
C MET A 55 -12.27 7.23 -6.62
N GLU A 56 -12.81 8.46 -6.57
CA GLU A 56 -12.01 9.66 -6.29
C GLU A 56 -11.28 9.64 -4.93
N PRO A 57 -11.85 9.11 -3.83
CA PRO A 57 -11.10 8.96 -2.58
C PRO A 57 -9.83 8.13 -2.75
N LEU A 58 -9.92 7.01 -3.49
CA LEU A 58 -8.77 6.13 -3.73
C LEU A 58 -7.71 6.81 -4.61
N LYS A 59 -8.12 7.51 -5.67
CA LYS A 59 -7.18 8.26 -6.53
C LYS A 59 -6.43 9.32 -5.73
N ARG A 60 -7.13 10.06 -4.86
CA ARG A 60 -6.51 11.06 -3.99
C ARG A 60 -5.55 10.42 -3.01
N ALA A 61 -5.94 9.32 -2.37
CA ALA A 61 -5.08 8.62 -1.41
C ALA A 61 -3.78 8.15 -2.06
N VAL A 62 -3.86 7.51 -3.24
CA VAL A 62 -2.67 7.09 -4.00
C VAL A 62 -1.81 8.30 -4.37
N SER A 63 -2.40 9.39 -4.86
CA SER A 63 -1.65 10.62 -5.19
C SER A 63 -0.95 11.23 -3.97
N SER A 64 -1.60 11.23 -2.80
CA SER A 64 -1.01 11.68 -1.53
C SER A 64 0.17 10.80 -1.13
N PHE A 65 0.02 9.48 -1.25
CA PHE A 65 1.09 8.53 -0.95
C PHE A 65 2.30 8.72 -1.86
N VAL A 66 2.09 8.83 -3.18
CA VAL A 66 3.16 9.10 -4.17
C VAL A 66 3.94 10.35 -3.78
N LYS A 67 3.24 11.47 -3.52
CA LYS A 67 3.89 12.73 -3.13
C LYS A 67 4.68 12.61 -1.83
N ALA A 68 4.14 11.90 -0.84
CA ALA A 68 4.79 11.72 0.45
C ALA A 68 6.03 10.81 0.33
N ALA A 69 5.95 9.74 -0.47
CA ALA A 69 7.07 8.85 -0.77
C ALA A 69 8.20 9.60 -1.50
N GLU A 70 7.88 10.35 -2.55
CA GLU A 70 8.85 11.19 -3.27
C GLU A 70 9.49 12.25 -2.35
N HIS A 71 8.72 12.82 -1.43
CA HIS A 71 9.24 13.79 -0.47
C HIS A 71 10.24 13.14 0.48
N LEU A 72 9.89 12.00 1.09
CA LEU A 72 10.78 11.27 1.99
C LEU A 72 12.05 10.84 1.25
N ASP A 73 11.93 10.34 0.02
CA ASP A 73 13.07 9.94 -0.81
C ASP A 73 14.03 11.12 -1.06
N ARG A 74 13.50 12.29 -1.41
CA ARG A 74 14.31 13.51 -1.52
C ARG A 74 14.98 13.89 -0.21
N VAL A 75 14.29 13.79 0.93
CA VAL A 75 14.88 14.08 2.26
C VAL A 75 16.05 13.14 2.54
N ILE A 76 15.89 11.85 2.27
CA ILE A 76 16.94 10.83 2.48
C ILE A 76 18.16 11.12 1.60
N HIS A 77 17.96 11.42 0.31
CA HIS A 77 19.06 11.59 -0.64
C HIS A 77 19.74 12.97 -0.59
N SER A 78 19.05 14.00 -0.11
CA SER A 78 19.61 15.37 0.01
C SER A 78 20.23 15.68 1.36
N SER A 79 19.98 14.85 2.38
CA SER A 79 20.52 15.05 3.73
C SER A 79 21.87 14.35 3.91
N ASP A 80 22.82 14.99 4.59
CA ASP A 80 24.04 14.34 5.08
C ASP A 80 23.73 13.57 6.38
N LEU A 81 23.01 12.46 6.24
CA LEU A 81 22.48 11.70 7.38
C LEU A 81 23.57 11.15 8.32
N ALA A 82 24.81 11.01 7.85
CA ALA A 82 25.94 10.59 8.68
C ALA A 82 26.34 11.66 9.71
N ASN A 83 26.08 12.94 9.41
CA ASN A 83 26.38 14.08 10.27
C ASN A 83 25.12 14.67 10.94
N GLU A 84 23.97 14.01 10.79
CA GLU A 84 22.69 14.41 11.39
C GLU A 84 22.50 13.85 12.81
N THR A 85 21.50 14.38 13.52
CA THR A 85 21.18 13.85 14.85
C THR A 85 20.67 12.40 14.76
N PRO A 86 21.07 11.50 15.69
CA PRO A 86 20.55 10.13 15.73
C PRO A 86 19.02 10.07 15.79
N LEU A 87 18.38 11.07 16.41
CA LEU A 87 16.92 11.16 16.48
C LEU A 87 16.28 11.41 15.11
N LYS A 88 16.89 12.24 14.24
CA LYS A 88 16.37 12.48 12.88
C LYS A 88 16.46 11.21 12.03
N VAL A 89 17.60 10.52 12.05
CA VAL A 89 17.79 9.25 11.35
C VAL A 89 16.80 8.19 11.87
N ARG A 90 16.60 8.11 13.19
CA ARG A 90 15.62 7.21 13.79
C ARG A 90 14.19 7.50 13.33
N LYS A 91 13.78 8.77 13.27
CA LYS A 91 12.45 9.14 12.77
C LYS A 91 12.24 8.66 11.34
N ILE A 92 13.21 8.87 10.45
CA ILE A 92 13.15 8.36 9.06
C ILE A 92 12.99 6.84 9.04
N ASN A 93 13.78 6.11 9.82
CA ASN A 93 13.68 4.65 9.90
C ASN A 93 12.33 4.18 10.44
N ASP A 94 11.78 4.88 11.45
CA ASP A 94 10.45 4.58 11.98
C ASP A 94 9.37 4.79 10.89
N GLN A 95 9.47 5.84 10.07
CA GLN A 95 8.56 6.03 8.93
C GLN A 95 8.66 4.88 7.93
N LEU A 96 9.87 4.55 7.46
CA LEU A 96 10.11 3.45 6.51
C LEU A 96 9.57 2.11 7.03
N MET A 97 9.76 1.85 8.32
CA MET A 97 9.28 0.62 8.96
C MET A 97 7.76 0.57 9.12
N LEU A 98 7.10 1.70 9.41
CA LEU A 98 5.69 1.73 9.77
C LEU A 98 4.73 1.78 8.56
N VAL A 99 5.21 2.11 7.36
CA VAL A 99 4.38 2.14 6.14
C VAL A 99 3.65 0.82 5.92
N ASP A 100 4.34 -0.32 5.96
CA ASP A 100 3.72 -1.62 5.70
C ASP A 100 2.62 -1.94 6.72
N ARG A 101 2.85 -1.53 7.97
CA ARG A 101 1.86 -1.70 9.05
C ARG A 101 0.58 -0.91 8.81
N ALA A 102 0.65 0.24 8.14
CA ALA A 102 -0.52 1.05 7.80
C ALA A 102 -1.48 0.33 6.85
N PHE A 103 -0.97 -0.63 6.07
CA PHE A 103 -1.80 -1.46 5.18
C PHE A 103 -2.48 -2.63 5.88
N LEU A 104 -2.29 -2.81 7.19
CA LEU A 104 -2.93 -3.87 7.96
C LEU A 104 -4.26 -3.39 8.56
N ASN A 105 -5.36 -3.97 8.09
CA ASN A 105 -6.68 -3.75 8.65
C ASN A 105 -7.32 -5.09 9.09
N PRO A 106 -7.55 -5.31 10.40
CA PRO A 106 -8.10 -6.57 10.92
C PRO A 106 -9.54 -6.84 10.49
N LEU A 107 -10.26 -5.83 10.00
CA LEU A 107 -11.64 -5.93 9.55
C LEU A 107 -11.75 -5.99 8.02
N ALA A 108 -10.66 -5.82 7.26
CA ALA A 108 -10.71 -5.79 5.80
C ALA A 108 -11.23 -7.10 5.19
N PHE A 109 -10.90 -8.25 5.79
CA PHE A 109 -11.28 -9.57 5.28
C PHE A 109 -11.89 -10.41 6.41
N PRO A 110 -13.13 -10.12 6.85
CA PRO A 110 -13.72 -10.77 8.03
C PRO A 110 -13.86 -12.29 7.85
N ASP A 111 -14.04 -12.73 6.60
CA ASP A 111 -14.21 -14.15 6.25
C ASP A 111 -12.87 -14.89 6.06
N LYS A 112 -11.73 -14.21 6.14
CA LYS A 112 -10.39 -14.79 5.88
C LYS A 112 -9.47 -14.61 7.10
N TYR A 113 -9.38 -15.65 7.93
CA TYR A 113 -8.50 -15.64 9.11
C TYR A 113 -7.04 -15.34 8.72
N GLY A 114 -6.43 -14.35 9.39
CA GLY A 114 -5.03 -13.95 9.18
C GLY A 114 -4.81 -12.99 8.00
N TYR A 115 -5.79 -12.77 7.13
CA TYR A 115 -5.67 -11.81 6.03
C TYR A 115 -6.04 -10.41 6.52
N ARG A 116 -5.06 -9.51 6.53
CA ARG A 116 -5.24 -8.13 6.99
C ARG A 116 -4.65 -7.10 6.04
N HIS A 117 -3.74 -7.51 5.16
CA HIS A 117 -3.01 -6.59 4.32
C HIS A 117 -3.85 -6.20 3.10
N VAL A 118 -4.23 -4.92 3.01
CA VAL A 118 -5.21 -4.45 2.01
C VAL A 118 -4.65 -4.32 0.59
N ILE A 119 -3.33 -4.15 0.46
CA ILE A 119 -2.62 -4.16 -0.84
C ILE A 119 -2.29 -5.59 -1.29
N TRP A 120 -1.80 -6.43 -0.39
CA TRP A 120 -1.39 -7.81 -0.66
C TRP A 120 -2.22 -8.82 0.12
N ALA A 121 -3.18 -9.43 -0.56
CA ALA A 121 -3.95 -10.55 -0.06
C ALA A 121 -4.28 -11.48 -1.22
N ALA A 122 -4.56 -12.75 -0.91
CA ALA A 122 -5.06 -13.67 -1.91
C ALA A 122 -6.42 -13.19 -2.43
N SER A 123 -6.55 -13.02 -3.74
CA SER A 123 -7.79 -12.69 -4.44
C SER A 123 -8.21 -13.85 -5.33
N SER A 124 -9.52 -14.11 -5.37
CA SER A 124 -10.15 -15.07 -6.28
C SER A 124 -10.58 -14.46 -7.61
N ALA A 125 -10.59 -13.12 -7.71
CA ALA A 125 -11.02 -12.42 -8.92
C ALA A 125 -10.03 -12.54 -10.10
N GLY A 126 -8.78 -12.93 -9.84
CA GLY A 126 -7.75 -13.11 -10.87
C GLY A 126 -7.37 -11.82 -11.60
N LYS A 127 -7.59 -10.65 -10.98
CA LYS A 127 -7.22 -9.35 -11.52
C LYS A 127 -6.00 -8.79 -10.78
N PRO A 128 -4.99 -8.25 -11.47
CA PRO A 128 -3.78 -7.71 -10.84
C PRO A 128 -4.03 -6.30 -10.27
N THR A 129 -4.89 -6.22 -9.26
CA THR A 129 -5.26 -4.98 -8.58
C THR A 129 -5.57 -5.25 -7.11
N PHE A 130 -6.15 -4.28 -6.40
CA PHE A 130 -6.45 -4.36 -4.98
C PHE A 130 -7.40 -5.54 -4.67
N PRO A 131 -6.96 -6.51 -3.86
CA PRO A 131 -7.62 -7.82 -3.76
C PRO A 131 -9.03 -7.74 -3.18
N GLY A 132 -9.23 -6.92 -2.15
CA GLY A 132 -10.56 -6.74 -1.54
C GLY A 132 -11.56 -6.06 -2.48
N LEU A 133 -11.10 -5.05 -3.23
CA LEU A 133 -11.93 -4.39 -4.23
C LEU A 133 -12.29 -5.35 -5.36
N ALA A 134 -11.31 -6.09 -5.87
CA ALA A 134 -11.51 -7.04 -6.97
C ALA A 134 -12.47 -8.18 -6.59
N ASP A 135 -12.29 -8.80 -5.42
CA ASP A 135 -13.17 -9.87 -4.92
C ASP A 135 -14.61 -9.35 -4.69
N ALA A 136 -14.75 -8.18 -4.07
CA ALA A 136 -16.07 -7.59 -3.82
C ALA A 136 -16.78 -7.21 -5.13
N PHE A 137 -16.06 -6.65 -6.10
CA PHE A 137 -16.61 -6.29 -7.40
C PHE A 137 -17.09 -7.53 -8.15
N ALA A 138 -16.24 -8.57 -8.27
CA ALA A 138 -16.58 -9.82 -8.94
C ALA A 138 -17.83 -10.46 -8.33
N LYS A 139 -17.95 -10.44 -6.99
CA LYS A 139 -19.14 -10.92 -6.29
C LYS A 139 -20.38 -10.10 -6.66
N ALA A 140 -20.31 -8.77 -6.57
CA ALA A 140 -21.44 -7.89 -6.87
C ALA A 140 -21.91 -7.96 -8.33
N GLU A 141 -20.97 -8.13 -9.27
CA GLU A 141 -21.26 -8.34 -10.69
C GLU A 141 -21.96 -9.69 -10.91
N SER A 142 -21.47 -10.77 -10.29
CA SER A 142 -22.05 -12.11 -10.45
C SER A 142 -23.42 -12.29 -9.78
N SER A 143 -23.65 -11.65 -8.62
CA SER A 143 -24.90 -11.82 -7.87
C SER A 143 -26.02 -10.90 -8.36
N GLY A 144 -25.67 -9.74 -8.93
CA GLY A 144 -26.62 -8.71 -9.33
C GLY A 144 -27.36 -8.04 -8.16
N LEU A 145 -27.04 -8.38 -6.91
CA LEU A 145 -27.73 -7.88 -5.72
C LEU A 145 -27.22 -6.49 -5.34
N SER A 146 -28.14 -5.54 -5.13
CA SER A 146 -27.79 -4.17 -4.71
C SER A 146 -26.95 -4.15 -3.42
N GLY A 147 -27.21 -5.04 -2.46
CA GLY A 147 -26.46 -5.10 -1.19
C GLY A 147 -24.99 -5.53 -1.33
N ASP A 148 -24.62 -6.26 -2.40
CA ASP A 148 -23.21 -6.61 -2.60
C ASP A 148 -22.38 -5.41 -3.08
N TRP A 149 -23.00 -4.41 -3.71
CA TRP A 149 -22.33 -3.15 -4.07
C TRP A 149 -21.94 -2.32 -2.84
N GLU A 150 -22.61 -2.50 -1.70
CA GLU A 150 -22.20 -1.88 -0.43
C GLU A 150 -20.85 -2.42 0.03
N LYS A 151 -20.56 -3.71 -0.21
CA LYS A 151 -19.24 -4.30 0.09
C LYS A 151 -18.15 -3.75 -0.80
N VAL A 152 -18.46 -3.47 -2.07
CA VAL A 152 -17.53 -2.80 -2.98
C VAL A 152 -17.17 -1.41 -2.43
N HIS A 153 -18.18 -0.63 -2.02
CA HIS A 153 -17.98 0.68 -1.40
C HIS A 153 -17.18 0.59 -0.08
N TYR A 154 -17.44 -0.42 0.75
CA TYR A 154 -16.70 -0.69 1.97
C TYR A 154 -15.20 -0.93 1.70
N HIS A 155 -14.87 -1.83 0.76
CA HIS A 155 -13.47 -2.10 0.42
C HIS A 155 -12.75 -0.91 -0.19
N LEU A 156 -13.44 -0.10 -1.00
CA LEU A 156 -12.92 1.15 -1.53
C LEU A 156 -12.57 2.13 -0.39
N SER A 157 -13.45 2.23 0.61
CA SER A 157 -13.26 3.09 1.78
C SER A 157 -12.09 2.62 2.66
N VAL A 158 -12.05 1.32 2.97
CA VAL A 158 -10.97 0.70 3.76
C VAL A 158 -9.62 0.89 3.09
N LEU A 159 -9.56 0.66 1.78
CA LEU A 159 -8.35 0.82 0.99
C LEU A 159 -7.87 2.28 0.97
N SER A 160 -8.79 3.21 0.69
CA SER A 160 -8.45 4.64 0.64
C SER A 160 -7.91 5.13 1.99
N GLN A 161 -8.56 4.75 3.09
CA GLN A 161 -8.12 5.12 4.44
C GLN A 161 -6.75 4.53 4.80
N ALA A 162 -6.47 3.29 4.42
CA ALA A 162 -5.18 2.66 4.68
C ALA A 162 -4.05 3.36 3.90
N ILE A 163 -4.29 3.71 2.62
CA ILE A 163 -3.31 4.42 1.80
C ILE A 163 -3.11 5.85 2.29
N ASP A 164 -4.17 6.56 2.69
CA ASP A 164 -4.06 7.88 3.31
C ASP A 164 -3.27 7.83 4.62
N ALA A 165 -3.54 6.85 5.49
CA ALA A 165 -2.79 6.67 6.74
C ALA A 165 -1.29 6.41 6.47
N ALA A 166 -0.98 5.59 5.46
CA ALA A 166 0.38 5.36 5.03
C ALA A 166 1.05 6.64 4.50
N ALA A 167 0.32 7.46 3.74
CA ALA A 167 0.79 8.75 3.25
C ALA A 167 1.07 9.73 4.41
N SER A 168 0.22 9.77 5.45
CA SER A 168 0.43 10.59 6.63
C SER A 168 1.69 10.18 7.40
N ILE A 169 1.94 8.88 7.57
CA ILE A 169 3.18 8.38 8.20
C ILE A 169 4.41 8.89 7.45
N LEU A 170 4.37 8.92 6.12
CA LEU A 170 5.47 9.42 5.29
C LEU A 170 5.64 10.94 5.34
N ALA A 171 4.56 11.69 5.57
CA ALA A 171 4.57 13.14 5.62
C ALA A 171 5.06 13.72 6.97
N ASP A 172 4.98 12.96 8.06
CA ASP A 172 5.05 13.44 9.45
C ASP A 172 6.42 13.99 9.96
N VAL A 173 7.46 14.12 9.13
CA VAL A 173 8.84 14.34 9.64
C VAL A 173 9.50 15.66 9.21
N ILE A 174 8.72 16.69 8.84
CA ILE A 174 9.21 18.09 8.92
C ILE A 174 8.19 18.99 9.61
#